data_AF-A0A1V5X8L8-F1
#
_entry.id   AF-A0A1V5X8L8-F1
#
_cell.length_a   1.000
_cell.length_b   1.000
_cell.length_c   1.000
_cell.angle_alpha   90.00
_cell.angle_beta   90.00
_cell.angle_gamma   90.00
#
_symmetry.space_group_name_H-M   'P 1'
#
loop_
_entity.id
_entity.type
_entity.pdbx_description
1 polymer ?
#
loop_
_entity_poly.entity_id
_entity_poly.type
_entity_poly.pdbx_seq_one_letter_code
_entity_poly.pdbx_strand_id
1 'polypeptide(L)'
;MQYKTDMETYLRLKQCLSELYPEVEVALLQSDPVLKQLGFVENVPCIIELNITEEQRNVIRDKVIQFEIDAFNTIDGEDPSENSEDYKNYCRYGWLFDFL
;
A
#
# COMPACT_ATOMS: atom_id res chain seq x y z
N MET A 1 -13.93 2.90 3.55
CA MET A 1 -13.78 3.73 2.32
C MET A 1 -13.55 2.82 1.13
N GLN A 2 -14.13 3.14 -0.04
CA GLN A 2 -14.05 2.27 -1.23
C GLN A 2 -13.05 2.81 -2.26
N TYR A 3 -12.29 1.90 -2.87
CA TYR A 3 -11.25 2.22 -3.85
C TYR A 3 -11.41 1.35 -5.09
N LYS A 4 -11.17 1.94 -6.27
CA LYS A 4 -11.06 1.21 -7.53
C LYS A 4 -9.59 0.93 -7.79
N THR A 5 -9.24 -0.33 -8.00
CA THR A 5 -7.85 -0.75 -8.20
C THR A 5 -7.84 -2.05 -9.00
N ASP A 6 -6.78 -2.84 -8.87
CA ASP A 6 -6.64 -4.16 -9.47
C ASP A 6 -6.28 -5.22 -8.43
N MET A 7 -6.43 -6.50 -8.80
CA MET A 7 -6.21 -7.63 -7.90
C MET A 7 -4.78 -7.75 -7.36
N GLU A 8 -3.76 -7.31 -8.11
CA GLU A 8 -2.37 -7.34 -7.64
C GLU A 8 -2.18 -6.30 -6.54
N THR A 9 -2.66 -5.08 -6.78
CA THR A 9 -2.66 -4.00 -5.79
C THR A 9 -3.47 -4.37 -4.54
N TYR A 10 -4.64 -4.99 -4.70
CA TYR A 10 -5.44 -5.50 -3.57
C TYR A 10 -4.67 -6.50 -2.71
N LEU A 11 -4.05 -7.51 -3.33
CA LEU A 11 -3.30 -8.54 -2.61
C LEU A 11 -2.11 -7.94 -1.88
N ARG A 12 -1.37 -7.04 -2.53
CA ARG A 12 -0.26 -6.31 -1.93
C ARG A 12 -0.72 -5.45 -0.74
N LEU A 13 -1.83 -4.73 -0.90
CA LEU A 13 -2.39 -3.86 0.15
C LEU A 13 -2.79 -4.67 1.38
N LYS A 14 -3.51 -5.77 1.15
CA LYS A 14 -3.93 -6.69 2.20
C LYS A 14 -2.74 -7.26 2.96
N GLN A 15 -1.70 -7.70 2.24
CA GLN A 15 -0.49 -8.21 2.87
C GLN A 15 0.20 -7.15 3.72
N CYS A 16 0.51 -5.98 3.13
CA CYS A 16 1.23 -4.93 3.83
C CYS A 16 0.48 -4.41 5.07
N LEU A 17 -0.84 -4.22 4.99
CA LEU A 17 -1.63 -3.80 6.15
C LEU A 17 -1.73 -4.89 7.21
N SER A 18 -1.80 -6.17 6.82
CA SER A 18 -1.78 -7.27 7.79
C SER A 18 -0.46 -7.37 8.57
N GLU A 19 0.64 -6.89 7.99
CA GLU A 19 1.96 -6.85 8.63
C GLU A 19 2.14 -5.60 9.50
N LEU A 20 1.71 -4.44 9.03
CA LEU A 20 1.91 -3.15 9.73
C LEU A 20 0.87 -2.85 10.81
N TYR A 21 -0.38 -3.24 10.56
CA TYR A 21 -1.53 -2.91 11.40
C TYR A 21 -2.65 -3.96 11.21
N PRO A 22 -2.50 -5.16 11.83
CA PRO A 22 -3.38 -6.32 11.58
C PRO A 22 -4.87 -6.12 11.87
N GLU A 23 -5.21 -5.09 12.65
CA GLU A 23 -6.59 -4.74 13.01
C GLU A 23 -7.38 -4.10 11.86
N VAL A 24 -6.69 -3.64 10.81
CA VAL A 24 -7.35 -3.06 9.62
C VAL A 24 -7.72 -4.15 8.63
N GLU A 25 -9.00 -4.19 8.28
CA GLU A 25 -9.51 -5.12 7.28
C GLU A 25 -9.55 -4.47 5.89
N VAL A 26 -9.02 -5.19 4.90
CA VAL A 26 -9.15 -4.86 3.47
C VAL A 26 -10.06 -5.89 2.81
N ALA A 27 -11.29 -5.49 2.52
CA ALA A 27 -12.31 -6.34 1.91
C ALA A 27 -12.33 -6.18 0.38
N LEU A 28 -12.49 -7.30 -0.34
CA LEU A 28 -12.76 -7.28 -1.78
C LEU A 28 -14.28 -7.25 -1.98
N LEU A 29 -14.79 -6.20 -2.60
CA LEU A 29 -16.23 -6.05 -2.84
C LEU A 29 -16.65 -6.64 -4.19
N GLN A 30 -15.87 -6.37 -5.24
CA GLN A 30 -16.16 -6.81 -6.60
C GLN A 30 -14.87 -6.97 -7.39
N SER A 31 -14.83 -7.92 -8.33
CA SER A 31 -13.78 -8.03 -9.34
C SER A 31 -14.38 -8.32 -10.71
N ASP A 32 -13.70 -7.90 -11.78
CA ASP A 32 -14.11 -8.17 -13.16
C ASP A 32 -12.98 -8.84 -13.95
N PRO A 33 -12.87 -10.19 -13.89
CA PRO A 33 -11.85 -10.92 -14.64
C PRO A 33 -12.09 -10.93 -16.15
N VAL A 34 -13.31 -10.61 -16.61
CA VAL A 34 -13.67 -10.66 -18.04
C VAL A 34 -12.92 -9.60 -18.81
N LEU A 35 -12.73 -8.41 -18.24
CA LEU A 35 -11.96 -7.34 -18.88
C LEU A 35 -10.51 -7.76 -19.19
N LYS A 36 -9.87 -8.52 -18.29
CA LYS A 36 -8.53 -9.07 -18.53
C LYS A 36 -8.55 -10.15 -19.60
N GLN A 37 -9.53 -11.06 -19.56
CA GLN A 37 -9.66 -12.14 -20.54
C GLN A 37 -9.89 -11.62 -21.97
N LEU A 38 -10.63 -10.52 -22.11
CA LEU A 38 -10.87 -9.85 -23.37
C LEU A 38 -9.69 -8.97 -23.83
N GLY A 39 -8.63 -8.84 -23.03
CA GLY A 39 -7.43 -8.07 -23.37
C GLY A 39 -7.59 -6.55 -23.23
N PHE A 40 -8.61 -6.06 -22.52
CA PHE A 40 -8.81 -4.62 -22.30
C PHE A 40 -7.90 -4.05 -21.21
N VAL A 41 -7.43 -4.90 -20.30
CA VAL A 41 -6.61 -4.53 -19.14
C VAL A 41 -5.58 -5.62 -18.85
N GLU A 42 -4.44 -5.24 -18.30
CA GLU A 42 -3.36 -6.18 -17.96
C GLU A 42 -3.67 -6.94 -16.65
N ASN A 43 -4.26 -6.24 -15.67
CA ASN A 43 -4.61 -6.78 -14.36
C ASN A 43 -6.12 -6.80 -14.15
N VAL A 44 -6.61 -7.76 -13.36
CA VAL A 44 -8.05 -7.90 -13.08
C VAL A 44 -8.51 -6.71 -12.24
N PRO A 45 -9.35 -5.80 -12.75
CA PRO A 45 -9.82 -4.66 -11.99
C PRO A 45 -10.76 -5.12 -10.87
N CYS A 46 -10.72 -4.41 -9.76
CA CYS A 46 -11.54 -4.68 -8.60
C CYS A 46 -11.93 -3.41 -7.84
N ILE A 47 -12.97 -3.55 -7.02
CA ILE A 47 -13.37 -2.56 -6.02
C ILE A 47 -13.11 -3.17 -4.66
N ILE A 48 -12.40 -2.44 -3.83
CA ILE A 48 -12.06 -2.85 -2.47
C ILE A 48 -12.64 -1.86 -1.46
N GLU A 49 -12.75 -2.30 -0.21
CA GLU A 49 -13.12 -1.48 0.92
C GLU A 49 -12.07 -1.59 2.02
N LEU A 50 -11.58 -0.43 2.48
CA LEU A 50 -10.77 -0.33 3.69
C LEU A 50 -11.67 0.06 4.85
N ASN A 51 -11.80 -0.86 5.80
CA ASN A 51 -12.50 -0.63 7.06
C ASN A 51 -11.49 -0.11 8.08
N ILE A 52 -11.35 1.20 8.14
CA ILE A 52 -10.38 1.90 8.98
C ILE A 52 -11.01 3.16 9.58
N THR A 53 -10.76 3.41 10.86
CA THR A 53 -11.16 4.67 11.52
C THR A 53 -10.17 5.80 11.17
N GLU A 54 -10.55 7.05 11.41
CA GLU A 54 -9.65 8.18 11.18
C GLU A 54 -8.40 8.11 12.10
N GLU A 55 -8.57 7.66 13.34
CA GLU A 55 -7.46 7.47 14.28
C GLU A 55 -6.48 6.40 13.79
N GLN A 56 -6.97 5.23 13.39
CA GLN A 56 -6.13 4.15 12.84
C GLN A 56 -5.42 4.63 11.57
N ARG A 57 -6.12 5.35 10.69
CA ARG A 57 -5.55 5.93 9.48
C ARG A 57 -4.38 6.86 9.80
N ASN A 58 -4.52 7.75 10.78
CA ASN A 58 -3.44 8.66 11.17
C ASN A 58 -2.23 7.91 11.72
N VAL A 59 -2.44 6.90 12.58
CA VAL A 59 -1.35 6.06 13.09
C VAL A 59 -0.58 5.36 11.97
N ILE A 60 -1.27 4.84 10.95
CA ILE A 60 -0.59 4.18 9.83
C ILE A 60 0.12 5.21 8.94
N ARG A 61 -0.49 6.38 8.69
CA ARG A 61 0.16 7.48 7.95
C ARG A 61 1.46 7.91 8.62
N ASP A 62 1.45 8.11 9.93
CA ASP A 62 2.64 8.51 10.68
C ASP A 62 3.75 7.46 10.55
N LYS A 63 3.41 6.16 10.61
CA LYS A 63 4.39 5.08 10.36
C LYS A 63 4.94 5.11 8.94
N VAL A 64 4.09 5.31 7.94
CA VAL A 64 4.49 5.36 6.53
C VAL A 64 5.42 6.55 6.26
N ILE A 65 5.10 7.72 6.83
CA ILE A 65 5.96 8.91 6.77
C ILE A 65 7.29 8.64 7.47
N GLN A 66 7.29 7.96 8.62
CA GLN A 66 8.52 7.62 9.32
C GLN A 66 9.42 6.71 8.48
N PHE A 67 8.88 5.74 7.74
CA PHE A 67 9.69 4.93 6.81
C PHE A 67 10.38 5.77 5.73
N GLU A 68 9.69 6.79 5.21
CA GLU A 68 10.30 7.73 4.26
C GLU A 68 11.41 8.56 4.92
N ILE A 69 11.16 9.10 6.11
CA ILE A 69 12.16 9.85 6.88
C ILE A 69 13.39 8.99 7.14
N ASP A 70 13.21 7.77 7.68
CA ASP A 70 14.30 6.87 8.04
C ASP A 70 15.11 6.45 6.80
N ALA A 71 14.42 6.17 5.69
CA ALA A 71 15.07 5.84 4.43
C ALA A 71 15.97 6.97 3.93
N PHE A 72 15.46 8.21 3.90
CA PHE A 72 16.17 9.37 3.35
C PHE A 72 17.00 10.16 4.38
N ASN A 73 17.07 9.71 5.63
CA ASN A 73 17.94 10.26 6.67
C ASN A 73 19.41 9.85 6.41
N THR A 74 19.93 10.36 5.31
CA THR A 74 21.25 10.11 4.75
C THR A 74 22.08 11.40 4.81
N ILE A 75 23.34 11.33 4.38
CA ILE A 75 24.16 12.53 4.27
C ILE A 75 23.53 13.46 3.23
N ASP A 76 23.51 14.77 3.50
CA ASP A 76 22.94 15.76 2.60
C ASP A 76 23.43 15.59 1.15
N GLY A 77 22.49 15.28 0.25
CA GLY A 77 22.75 15.10 -1.18
C GLY A 77 23.15 13.68 -1.60
N GLU A 78 23.13 12.70 -0.69
CA GLU A 78 23.28 11.29 -1.01
C GLU A 78 21.90 10.61 -1.13
N ASP A 79 21.78 9.71 -2.10
CA ASP A 79 20.61 8.84 -2.19
C ASP A 79 20.73 7.70 -1.17
N PRO A 80 19.59 7.20 -0.65
CA PRO A 80 19.59 6.04 0.22
C PRO A 80 20.09 4.79 -0.49
N SER A 81 20.89 3.99 0.22
CA SER A 81 21.37 2.71 -0.28
C SER A 81 20.20 1.75 -0.50
N GLU A 82 20.09 1.18 -1.70
CA GLU A 82 19.07 0.16 -2.03
C GLU A 82 19.14 -1.09 -1.12
N ASN A 83 20.30 -1.33 -0.52
CA ASN A 83 20.50 -2.46 0.40
C ASN A 83 20.12 -2.13 1.85
N SER A 84 19.88 -0.86 2.19
CA SER A 84 19.43 -0.44 3.52
C SER A 84 18.07 -1.06 3.85
N GLU A 85 17.90 -1.49 5.10
CA GLU A 85 16.61 -2.00 5.56
C GLU A 85 15.54 -0.89 5.60
N ASP A 86 15.95 0.35 5.93
CA ASP A 86 15.05 1.50 5.99
C ASP A 86 14.52 1.84 4.59
N TYR A 87 15.39 1.83 3.57
CA TYR A 87 14.98 2.04 2.19
C TYR A 87 14.08 0.92 1.67
N LYS A 88 14.36 -0.34 2.01
CA LYS A 88 13.47 -1.47 1.66
C LYS A 88 12.10 -1.34 2.32
N ASN A 89 12.04 -0.88 3.58
CA ASN A 89 10.77 -0.62 4.26
C ASN A 89 10.00 0.51 3.58
N TYR A 90 10.67 1.60 3.18
CA TYR A 90 10.06 2.65 2.38
C TYR A 90 9.50 2.12 1.05
N CYS A 91 10.27 1.36 0.27
CA CYS A 91 9.78 0.78 -0.98
C CYS A 91 8.60 -0.20 -0.76
N ARG A 92 8.60 -0.93 0.35
CA ARG A 92 7.55 -1.90 0.68
C ARG A 92 6.25 -1.23 1.12
N TYR A 93 6.33 -0.16 1.92
CA TYR A 93 5.18 0.41 2.63
C TYR A 93 4.84 1.85 2.24
N GLY A 94 5.74 2.61 1.64
CA GLY A 94 5.57 4.03 1.28
C GLY A 94 4.32 4.30 0.44
N TRP A 95 4.07 3.45 -0.55
CA TRP A 95 2.92 3.52 -1.46
C TRP A 95 1.55 3.39 -0.76
N LEU A 96 1.50 2.91 0.49
CA LEU A 96 0.25 2.83 1.25
C LEU A 96 -0.36 4.21 1.51
N PHE A 97 0.44 5.27 1.47
CA PHE A 97 -0.03 6.64 1.66
C PHE A 97 -1.16 7.02 0.68
N ASP A 98 -1.17 6.47 -0.53
CA ASP A 98 -2.22 6.73 -1.53
C ASP A 98 -3.60 6.19 -1.12
N PHE A 99 -3.64 5.24 -0.18
CA PHE A 99 -4.87 4.58 0.30
C PHE A 99 -5.30 5.06 1.68
N LEU A 100 -4.42 5.71 2.43
CA LEU A 100 -4.65 6.17 3.80
C LEU A 100 -5.06 7.63 3.74
#